data_AF-A0A8H2PEX2-F1
#
_entry.id   AF-A0A8H2PEX2-F1
#
_cell.length_a   1.000
_cell.length_b   1.000
_cell.length_c   1.000
_cell.angle_alpha   90.00
_cell.angle_beta   90.00
_cell.angle_gamma   90.00
#
_symmetry.space_group_name_H-M   'P 1'
#
loop_
_entity.id
_entity.type
_entity.pdbx_description
1 polymer ?
#
loop_
_entity_poly.entity_id
_entity_poly.type
_entity_poly.pdbx_seq_one_letter_code
_entity_poly.pdbx_strand_id
1 'polypeptide(L)'
;MTADLTDSHRGARLDAVPCMTHGRFHMPHTHTGERLSKPQAEVLKLVTTSPGQRNADVLQARLFIELLEDELAELHLQLAVTERRAAKQGADKHLDVLHGRIAELLAMVDAIVDRFPTA
;
A
#
# COMPACT_ATOMS: atom_id res chain seq x y z
N MET A 1 -6.84 23.38 -46.19
CA MET A 1 -5.90 24.14 -45.34
C MET A 1 -6.60 25.42 -44.91
N THR A 2 -6.28 25.86 -43.68
CA THR A 2 -6.58 27.16 -43.02
C THR A 2 -8.05 27.46 -42.71
N ALA A 3 -8.43 27.19 -41.45
CA ALA A 3 -9.50 27.89 -40.76
C ALA A 3 -8.94 29.23 -40.24
N ASP A 4 -9.65 30.32 -40.52
CA ASP A 4 -9.36 31.64 -39.95
C ASP A 4 -10.56 32.12 -39.14
N LEU A 5 -10.26 32.48 -37.89
CA LEU A 5 -11.16 32.97 -36.86
C LEU A 5 -11.16 34.50 -36.89
N THR A 6 -12.30 35.12 -37.14
CA THR A 6 -12.65 36.50 -36.73
C THR A 6 -14.17 36.64 -36.95
N ASP A 7 -14.98 37.40 -36.23
CA ASP A 7 -14.91 38.15 -34.97
C ASP A 7 -16.35 38.71 -34.80
N SER A 8 -16.62 39.26 -33.62
CA SER A 8 -17.59 40.35 -33.38
C SER A 8 -19.03 40.03 -32.98
N HIS A 9 -19.16 39.92 -31.65
CA HIS A 9 -19.89 40.86 -30.78
C HIS A 9 -21.42 41.04 -30.91
N ARG A 10 -22.10 40.67 -29.81
CA ARG A 10 -23.09 41.47 -29.06
C ARG A 10 -23.42 40.64 -27.81
N GLY A 11 -23.32 41.09 -26.56
CA GLY A 11 -23.38 42.43 -26.00
C GLY A 11 -24.36 42.34 -24.83
N ALA A 12 -23.91 42.59 -23.60
CA ALA A 12 -24.71 43.12 -22.49
C ALA A 12 -23.84 43.15 -21.23
N ARG A 13 -23.51 44.36 -20.79
CA ARG A 13 -22.92 44.66 -19.49
C ARG A 13 -23.96 44.34 -18.42
N LEU A 14 -23.56 43.62 -17.37
CA LEU A 14 -24.20 43.70 -16.06
C LEU A 14 -23.09 43.85 -15.02
N ASP A 15 -23.30 44.83 -14.15
CA ASP A 15 -22.34 45.41 -13.21
C ASP A 15 -21.65 44.37 -12.31
N ALA A 16 -20.32 44.42 -12.27
CA ALA A 16 -19.53 43.71 -11.28
C ALA A 16 -19.65 44.46 -9.94
N VAL A 17 -20.67 44.13 -9.15
CA VAL A 17 -20.71 44.49 -7.73
C VAL A 17 -19.75 43.56 -7.00
N PRO A 18 -18.71 44.06 -6.30
CA PRO A 18 -17.91 43.19 -5.45
C PRO A 18 -18.77 42.78 -4.25
N CYS A 19 -19.20 41.52 -4.22
CA CYS A 19 -19.76 40.92 -3.03
C CYS A 19 -18.61 40.72 -2.01
N MET A 20 -18.31 41.77 -1.25
CA MET A 20 -17.42 41.68 -0.08
C MET A 20 -18.17 40.93 1.02
N THR A 21 -18.18 39.60 0.96
CA THR A 21 -18.54 38.77 2.11
C THR A 21 -17.43 38.90 3.14
N HIS A 22 -17.66 39.73 4.16
CA HIS A 22 -16.82 39.72 5.36
C HIS A 22 -16.97 38.36 6.05
N GLY A 23 -16.15 37.39 5.65
CA GLY A 23 -16.03 36.10 6.32
C GLY A 23 -15.53 36.33 7.74
N ARG A 24 -16.41 36.22 8.74
CA ARG A 24 -15.98 36.00 10.12
C ARG A 24 -15.49 34.56 10.22
N PHE A 25 -14.20 34.36 10.03
CA PHE A 25 -13.58 33.06 10.28
C PHE A 25 -13.50 32.85 11.79
N HIS A 26 -14.21 31.84 12.30
CA HIS A 26 -13.94 31.32 13.64
C HIS A 26 -12.61 30.57 13.59
N MET A 27 -11.60 31.07 14.30
CA MET A 27 -10.39 30.29 14.56
C MET A 27 -10.66 29.31 15.71
N PRO A 28 -10.61 27.99 15.47
CA PRO A 28 -10.68 27.04 16.56
C PRO A 28 -9.46 27.24 17.46
N HIS A 29 -9.69 27.39 18.76
CA HIS A 29 -8.62 27.49 19.74
C HIS A 29 -7.85 26.16 19.74
N THR A 30 -6.58 26.20 19.33
CA THR A 30 -5.66 25.08 19.50
C THR A 30 -5.14 25.13 20.92
N HIS A 31 -5.62 24.21 21.77
CA HIS A 31 -4.95 23.96 23.04
C HIS A 31 -3.53 23.51 22.73
N THR A 32 -2.55 24.23 23.27
CA THR A 32 -1.14 23.85 23.24
C THR A 32 -1.06 22.50 23.92
N GLY A 33 -0.76 21.45 23.14
CA GLY A 33 -0.79 20.07 23.61
C GLY A 33 -0.03 19.95 24.92
N GLU A 34 -0.72 19.48 25.96
CA GLU A 34 -0.06 18.91 27.12
C GLU A 34 1.03 17.96 26.61
N ARG A 35 2.25 18.13 27.11
CA ARG A 35 3.31 17.13 26.94
C ARG A 35 2.69 15.79 27.35
N LEU A 36 2.47 14.90 26.39
CA LEU A 36 2.22 13.49 26.68
C LEU A 36 3.32 13.03 27.62
N SER A 37 2.95 12.81 28.88
CA SER A 37 3.78 12.10 29.83
C SER A 37 4.18 10.79 29.15
N LYS A 38 5.49 10.56 29.06
CA LYS A 38 6.05 9.29 28.58
C LYS A 38 5.28 8.16 29.27
N PRO A 39 4.67 7.21 28.55
CA PRO A 39 4.18 6.01 29.20
C PRO A 39 5.43 5.29 29.71
N GLN A 40 5.68 5.42 31.02
CA GLN A 40 6.53 4.50 31.74
C GLN A 40 5.93 3.12 31.51
N ALA A 41 6.67 2.27 30.81
CA ALA A 41 6.60 0.81 30.86
C ALA A 41 5.23 0.27 31.33
N GLU A 42 4.18 0.42 30.51
CA GLU A 42 3.09 -0.52 30.59
C GLU A 42 3.68 -1.84 30.10
N VAL A 43 4.13 -2.63 31.09
CA VAL A 43 3.96 -4.07 31.18
C VAL A 43 3.34 -4.62 29.92
N LEU A 44 4.08 -5.50 29.23
CA LEU A 44 3.61 -6.39 28.17
C LEU A 44 2.23 -6.96 28.55
N LYS A 45 1.17 -6.19 28.34
CA LYS A 45 -0.20 -6.63 28.46
C LYS A 45 -0.32 -7.52 27.24
N LEU A 46 -0.30 -8.82 27.50
CA LEU A 46 -0.69 -9.83 26.53
C LEU A 46 -2.03 -9.38 25.96
N VAL A 47 -2.00 -8.70 24.81
CA VAL A 47 -3.19 -8.32 24.07
C VAL A 47 -3.75 -9.63 23.56
N THR A 48 -4.59 -10.26 24.38
CA THR A 48 -5.42 -11.36 23.93
C THR A 48 -6.41 -10.74 22.97
N THR A 49 -6.12 -10.78 21.66
CA THR A 49 -7.08 -10.43 20.64
C THR A 49 -8.37 -11.18 20.93
N SER A 50 -9.49 -10.45 20.90
CA SER A 50 -10.80 -11.06 21.12
C SER A 50 -11.02 -12.21 20.13
N PRO A 51 -11.86 -13.22 20.44
CA PRO A 51 -12.10 -14.34 19.53
C PRO A 51 -12.49 -13.92 18.10
N GLY A 52 -13.28 -12.83 17.97
CA GLY A 52 -13.64 -12.27 16.67
C GLY A 52 -12.45 -11.68 15.90
N GLN A 53 -11.53 -11.01 16.60
CA GLN A 53 -10.29 -10.51 15.99
C GLN A 53 -9.36 -11.66 15.60
N ARG A 54 -9.21 -12.70 16.43
CA ARG A 54 -8.42 -13.88 16.09
C ARG A 54 -8.91 -14.56 14.81
N ASN A 55 -10.21 -14.68 14.63
CA ASN A 55 -10.79 -15.24 13.40
C ASN A 55 -10.53 -14.36 12.18
N ALA A 56 -10.59 -13.04 12.32
CA ALA A 56 -10.24 -12.10 11.25
C ALA A 56 -8.75 -12.17 10.89
N ASP A 57 -7.87 -12.22 11.90
CA ASP A 57 -6.43 -12.34 11.71
C ASP A 57 -6.08 -13.66 11.00
N VAL A 58 -6.73 -14.78 11.37
CA VAL A 58 -6.57 -16.07 10.70
C VAL A 58 -7.06 -16.00 9.26
N LEU A 59 -8.24 -15.44 8.98
CA LEU A 59 -8.75 -15.28 7.61
C LEU A 59 -7.80 -14.43 6.76
N GLN A 60 -7.30 -13.32 7.32
CA GLN A 60 -6.34 -12.47 6.64
C GLN A 60 -5.04 -13.22 6.36
N ALA A 61 -4.55 -14.04 7.31
CA ALA A 61 -3.40 -14.90 7.09
C ALA A 61 -3.64 -15.89 5.96
N ARG A 62 -4.83 -16.53 5.88
CA ARG A 62 -5.19 -17.44 4.77
C ARG A 62 -5.08 -16.75 3.42
N LEU A 63 -5.75 -15.61 3.28
CA LEU A 63 -5.77 -14.83 2.05
C LEU A 63 -4.37 -14.34 1.66
N PHE A 64 -3.54 -14.00 2.66
CA PHE A 64 -2.18 -13.58 2.39
C PHE A 64 -1.29 -14.75 1.95
N ILE A 65 -1.46 -15.95 2.52
CA ILE A 65 -0.80 -17.17 2.04
C ILE A 65 -1.16 -17.44 0.58
N GLU A 66 -2.44 -17.36 0.21
CA GLU A 66 -2.89 -17.54 -1.19
C GLU A 66 -2.16 -16.58 -2.15
N LEU A 67 -2.02 -15.31 -1.77
CA LEU A 67 -1.29 -14.32 -2.58
C LEU A 67 0.21 -14.64 -2.70
N LEU A 68 0.83 -15.13 -1.62
CA LEU A 68 2.24 -15.53 -1.62
C LEU A 68 2.47 -16.77 -2.46
N GLU A 69 1.55 -17.73 -2.45
CA GLU A 69 1.60 -18.93 -3.29
C GLU A 69 1.51 -18.59 -4.79
N ASP A 70 0.62 -17.67 -5.16
CA ASP A 70 0.53 -17.14 -6.53
C ASP A 70 1.84 -16.43 -6.95
N GLU A 71 2.44 -15.60 -6.08
CA GLU A 71 3.73 -14.95 -6.35
C GLU A 71 4.85 -16.00 -6.50
N LEU A 72 4.85 -17.04 -5.68
CA LEU A 72 5.80 -18.16 -5.76
C LEU A 72 5.67 -18.92 -7.09
N ALA A 73 4.45 -19.18 -7.55
CA ALA A 73 4.21 -19.84 -8.83
C ALA A 73 4.74 -19.01 -10.01
N GLU A 74 4.51 -17.70 -10.00
CA GLU A 74 5.04 -16.77 -11.01
C GLU A 74 6.58 -16.71 -10.97
N LEU A 75 7.18 -16.64 -9.79
CA LEU A 75 8.64 -16.64 -9.66
C LEU A 75 9.27 -17.95 -10.15
N HIS A 76 8.65 -19.10 -9.90
CA HIS A 76 9.11 -20.37 -10.46
C HIS A 76 9.03 -20.39 -11.99
N LEU A 77 7.99 -19.80 -12.58
CA LEU A 77 7.89 -19.65 -14.03
C LEU A 77 9.02 -18.77 -14.58
N GLN A 78 9.29 -17.63 -13.94
CA GLN A 78 10.37 -16.73 -14.33
C GLN A 78 11.74 -17.39 -14.18
N LEU A 79 11.93 -18.18 -13.12
CA LEU A 79 13.15 -18.96 -12.89
C LEU A 79 13.38 -19.93 -14.05
N ALA A 80 12.39 -20.75 -14.40
CA ALA A 80 12.53 -21.72 -15.49
C ALA A 80 12.86 -21.06 -16.84
N VAL A 81 12.26 -19.89 -17.13
CA VAL A 81 12.57 -19.11 -18.34
C VAL A 81 14.00 -18.59 -18.31
N THR A 82 14.43 -18.07 -17.16
CA THR A 82 15.77 -17.49 -16.97
C THR A 82 16.85 -18.56 -17.01
N GLU A 83 16.63 -19.72 -16.38
CA GLU A 83 17.54 -20.86 -16.43
C GLU A 83 17.76 -21.34 -17.86
N ARG A 84 16.68 -21.44 -18.65
CA ARG A 84 16.76 -21.82 -20.05
C ARG A 84 17.54 -20.80 -20.89
N ARG A 85 17.46 -19.51 -20.53
CA ARG A 85 18.26 -18.45 -21.17
C ARG A 85 19.73 -18.55 -20.75
N ALA A 86 20.01 -18.70 -19.47
CA ALA A 86 21.34 -18.84 -18.91
C ALA A 86 22.07 -20.07 -19.49
N ALA A 87 21.38 -21.19 -19.66
CA ALA A 87 21.93 -22.38 -20.32
C ALA A 87 22.43 -22.12 -21.75
N LYS A 88 21.91 -21.09 -22.44
CA LYS A 88 22.33 -20.69 -23.78
C LYS A 88 23.36 -19.55 -23.79
N GLN A 89 23.28 -18.64 -22.82
CA GLN A 89 24.04 -17.38 -22.81
C GLN A 89 25.16 -17.34 -21.75
N GLY A 90 25.23 -18.33 -20.87
CA GLY A 90 26.16 -18.39 -19.75
C GLY A 90 25.55 -17.87 -18.44
N ALA A 91 26.41 -17.50 -17.49
CA ALA A 91 26.01 -17.09 -16.15
C ALA A 91 25.01 -15.92 -16.16
N ASP A 92 23.89 -16.09 -15.45
CA ASP A 92 22.85 -15.08 -15.32
C ASP A 92 22.64 -14.74 -13.83
N LYS A 93 23.08 -13.54 -13.44
CA LYS A 93 22.92 -13.00 -12.09
C LYS A 93 21.45 -12.89 -11.65
N HIS A 94 20.51 -12.90 -12.58
CA HIS A 94 19.09 -12.90 -12.24
C HIS A 94 18.65 -14.20 -11.58
N LEU A 95 19.35 -15.33 -11.81
CA LEU A 95 19.04 -16.59 -11.14
C LEU A 95 19.23 -16.50 -9.63
N ASP A 96 20.34 -15.91 -9.18
CA ASP A 96 20.60 -15.75 -7.75
C ASP A 96 19.56 -14.86 -7.07
N VAL A 97 19.11 -13.81 -7.77
CA VAL A 97 18.04 -12.91 -7.29
C VAL A 97 16.71 -13.65 -7.20
N LEU A 98 16.34 -14.43 -8.21
CA LEU A 98 15.10 -15.20 -8.21
C LEU A 98 15.11 -16.27 -7.11
N HIS A 99 16.22 -17.00 -6.94
CA HIS A 99 16.38 -17.96 -5.85
C HIS A 99 16.28 -17.30 -4.48
N GLY A 100 16.94 -16.15 -4.28
CA GLY A 100 16.84 -15.39 -3.04
C GLY A 100 15.40 -14.99 -2.73
N ARG A 101 14.68 -14.47 -3.74
CA ARG A 101 13.28 -14.07 -3.57
C ARG A 101 12.37 -15.25 -3.24
N ILE A 102 12.53 -16.39 -3.93
CA ILE A 102 11.79 -17.62 -3.64
C ILE A 102 12.01 -18.06 -2.19
N ALA A 103 13.27 -18.04 -1.73
CA ALA A 103 13.59 -18.40 -0.36
C ALA A 103 12.96 -17.45 0.68
N GLU A 104 12.94 -16.14 0.40
CA GLU A 104 12.26 -15.15 1.25
C GLU A 104 10.75 -15.41 1.36
N LEU A 105 10.08 -15.71 0.24
CA LEU A 105 8.64 -15.98 0.25
C LEU A 105 8.30 -17.26 0.99
N LEU A 106 9.08 -18.33 0.79
CA LEU A 106 8.91 -19.58 1.54
C LEU A 106 9.07 -19.34 3.05
N ALA A 107 10.10 -18.61 3.46
CA ALA A 107 10.31 -18.26 4.87
C ALA A 107 9.16 -17.40 5.44
N MET A 108 8.57 -16.53 4.62
CA MET A 108 7.41 -15.73 5.02
C MET A 108 6.17 -16.61 5.21
N VAL A 109 5.89 -17.53 4.28
CA VAL A 109 4.78 -18.49 4.41
C VAL A 109 4.98 -19.34 5.67
N ASP A 110 6.17 -19.90 5.88
CA ASP A 110 6.48 -20.69 7.07
C ASP A 110 6.25 -19.89 8.36
N ALA A 111 6.69 -18.63 8.41
CA ALA A 111 6.48 -17.76 9.57
C ALA A 111 5.00 -17.43 9.82
N ILE A 112 4.19 -17.31 8.76
CA ILE A 112 2.75 -17.07 8.88
C ILE A 112 2.05 -18.35 9.36
N VAL A 113 2.39 -19.52 8.82
CA VAL A 113 1.82 -20.80 9.22
C VAL A 113 2.18 -21.14 10.66
N ASP A 114 3.41 -20.88 11.11
CA ASP A 114 3.81 -21.04 12.51
C ASP A 114 3.00 -20.14 13.46
N ARG A 115 2.76 -18.89 13.04
CA ARG A 115 1.99 -17.92 13.81
C ARG A 115 0.49 -18.19 13.79
N PHE A 116 -0.04 -18.71 12.69
CA PHE A 116 -1.45 -19.02 12.47
C PHE A 116 -1.59 -20.46 11.94
N PRO A 117 -1.47 -21.49 12.81
CA PRO A 117 -1.50 -22.90 12.39
C PRO A 117 -2.83 -23.35 11.80
N THR A 118 -3.88 -22.57 12.04
CA THR A 118 -5.23 -22.77 11.50
C THR A 118 -5.52 -21.82 10.35
N ALA A 119 -4.52 -21.22 9.71
CA ALA A 119 -4.68 -20.54 8.44
C ALA A 119 -4.82 -21.54 7.27
#